data_AF-A0A1G9LEN1-F1
#
_entry.id   AF-A0A1G9LEN1-F1
#
_cell.length_a   1.000
_cell.length_b   1.000
_cell.length_c   1.000
_cell.angle_alpha   90.00
_cell.angle_beta   90.00
_cell.angle_gamma   90.00
#
_symmetry.space_group_name_H-M   'P 1'
#
loop_
_entity.id
_entity.type
_entity.pdbx_description
1 polymer ?
#
loop_
_entity_poly.entity_id
_entity_poly.type
_entity_poly.pdbx_seq_one_letter_code
_entity_poly.pdbx_strand_id
1 'polypeptide(L)'
;MGVKYDFIDKILEQHQLAMPDLKVLRPDYEHYKTFLYQHSGKVVANVEGIPSVKNANSKLAADKHLAFFQHAGRETFDLLVTPEYSCPLSAVHDFVKSADFDHPGSLMVIGCESSTLNELENFSNDLNSDSLVVLMESDVFASKENKFVDPVAYVFVTKKAGQDKYIRVVLFQFKTYPMGATPIENEFMAFGTKRYIFRNDEESIYLATIICSEGLNIDLETDLRQFIDKPYLLLHPQLNLSPRTANLKQYRTNFFNNCAQDTSVEILCYNWAKDSAIDGEVLTYAHSAIYTKTRKILIDDHRINRNDKLGLYYNNWKNAKSSILIFDENEAVFCFLNSKVSKRRLNVQNQARYGPKMLERLVWEGKWVVVDNTLNQSLVEYCRKMGGDFEYFFNENMSFINRERLLSITVGEISGKEWVSPDKNEFFKISDDEYSRRINFFQDPDTKDLKIGWLNKYATFSTSLIKNVDWMPRNGFFQDLISDCKIHYSSPNYNYNVVGVNGLPACIVYAGVTDPSKVEELRALMLKSHPDDNTFPNRLLIVYHYFGDREVDPKPPVPNFSPTAPSFSTNNNDNPTAINRTKE
;
A
#
# COMPACT_ATOMS: atom_id res chain seq x y z
N MET A 1 31.88 3.88 -14.39
CA MET A 1 32.43 3.35 -13.12
C MET A 1 31.28 2.65 -12.40
N GLY A 2 31.51 1.47 -11.82
CA GLY A 2 30.45 0.77 -11.07
C GLY A 2 30.11 1.50 -9.75
N VAL A 3 28.87 1.33 -9.28
CA VAL A 3 28.43 1.84 -7.98
C VAL A 3 29.17 1.08 -6.86
N LYS A 4 29.73 1.80 -5.89
CA LYS A 4 30.38 1.21 -4.71
C LYS A 4 29.39 1.07 -3.57
N TYR A 5 29.52 -0.01 -2.81
CA TYR A 5 28.74 -0.23 -1.58
C TYR A 5 29.67 -0.08 -0.38
N ASP A 6 29.46 0.97 0.41
CA ASP A 6 30.31 1.30 1.55
C ASP A 6 29.54 1.06 2.85
N PHE A 7 30.13 0.30 3.77
CA PHE A 7 29.54 0.15 5.10
C PHE A 7 29.71 1.42 5.93
N ILE A 8 28.63 1.83 6.59
CA ILE A 8 28.60 3.10 7.34
C ILE A 8 29.56 3.09 8.54
N ASP A 9 29.76 1.95 9.18
CA ASP A 9 30.70 1.77 10.30
C ASP A 9 32.11 2.22 9.92
N LYS A 10 32.56 1.90 8.69
CA LYS A 10 33.87 2.31 8.15
C LYS A 10 33.95 3.79 7.82
N ILE A 11 32.87 4.37 7.30
CA ILE A 11 32.81 5.81 7.03
C ILE A 11 32.83 6.60 8.34
N LEU A 12 32.11 6.15 9.37
CA LEU A 12 32.10 6.78 10.69
C LEU A 12 33.46 6.65 11.41
N GLU A 13 34.09 5.48 11.33
CA GLU A 13 35.44 5.24 11.89
C GLU A 13 36.47 6.23 11.33
N GLN A 14 36.45 6.48 10.01
CA GLN A 14 37.32 7.47 9.36
C GLN A 14 37.15 8.89 9.90
N HIS A 15 35.99 9.21 10.46
CA HIS A 15 35.65 10.51 11.05
C HIS A 15 35.68 10.51 12.59
N GLN A 16 36.26 9.48 13.20
CA GLN A 16 36.34 9.32 14.67
C GLN A 16 34.95 9.31 15.34
N LEU A 17 33.96 8.75 14.64
CA LEU A 17 32.60 8.55 15.14
C LEU A 17 32.37 7.06 15.40
N ALA A 18 31.63 6.75 16.46
CA ALA A 18 31.18 5.40 16.74
C ALA A 18 30.01 5.01 15.81
N MET A 19 29.81 3.72 15.58
CA MET A 19 28.57 3.23 14.97
C MET A 19 27.42 3.37 15.99
N PRO A 20 26.31 4.04 15.66
CA PRO A 20 25.14 4.07 16.53
C PRO A 20 24.46 2.70 16.59
N ASP A 21 23.86 2.38 17.74
CA ASP A 21 23.04 1.17 17.91
C ASP A 21 21.58 1.45 17.46
N LEU A 22 21.37 1.38 16.14
CA LEU A 22 20.08 1.65 15.52
C LEU A 22 19.08 0.54 15.82
N LYS A 23 17.96 0.88 16.46
CA LYS A 23 16.94 -0.09 16.92
C LYS A 23 16.32 -0.86 15.76
N VAL A 24 16.07 -0.22 14.62
CA VAL A 24 15.51 -0.89 13.43
C VAL A 24 16.40 -2.03 12.92
N LEU A 25 17.71 -1.98 13.21
CA LEU A 25 18.69 -2.95 12.70
C LEU A 25 18.96 -4.12 13.67
N ARG A 26 18.40 -4.10 14.88
CA ARG A 26 18.59 -5.17 15.86
C ARG A 26 17.79 -6.42 15.48
N PRO A 27 18.41 -7.61 15.41
CA PRO A 27 17.72 -8.85 15.10
C PRO A 27 17.10 -9.49 16.36
N ASP A 28 16.26 -8.73 17.08
CA ASP A 28 15.66 -9.09 18.37
C ASP A 28 14.14 -9.28 18.29
N TYR A 29 13.47 -9.41 19.44
CA TYR A 29 12.02 -9.68 19.49
C TYR A 29 11.18 -8.41 19.41
N GLU A 30 11.81 -7.25 19.61
CA GLU A 30 11.13 -5.97 19.69
C GLU A 30 10.54 -5.58 18.32
N HIS A 31 9.52 -4.74 18.34
CA HIS A 31 9.07 -4.09 17.12
C HIS A 31 9.93 -2.86 16.87
N TYR A 32 9.87 -2.30 15.66
CA TYR A 32 10.34 -0.95 15.40
C TYR A 32 9.17 -0.06 14.97
N LYS A 33 9.18 1.19 15.43
CA LYS A 33 8.19 2.22 15.10
C LYS A 33 8.67 3.04 13.91
N THR A 34 7.88 3.04 12.85
CA THR A 34 8.18 3.78 11.62
C THR A 34 7.22 4.95 11.47
N PHE A 35 7.75 6.11 11.10
CA PHE A 35 7.00 7.22 10.54
C PHE A 35 7.30 7.34 9.05
N LEU A 36 6.27 7.21 8.22
CA LEU A 36 6.36 7.37 6.78
C LEU A 36 5.54 8.59 6.37
N TYR A 37 6.18 9.58 5.75
CA TYR A 37 5.45 10.71 5.17
C TYR A 37 5.26 10.49 3.67
N GLN A 38 4.01 10.46 3.22
CA GLN A 38 3.66 10.50 1.80
C GLN A 38 3.30 11.94 1.43
N HIS A 39 4.25 12.65 0.82
CA HIS A 39 4.17 14.09 0.57
C HIS A 39 3.27 14.41 -0.64
N SER A 40 2.50 15.51 -0.56
CA SER A 40 1.78 16.08 -1.71
C SER A 40 2.21 17.50 -1.99
N GLY A 41 2.37 17.79 -3.28
CA GLY A 41 2.76 19.10 -3.77
C GLY A 41 2.86 19.15 -5.29
N LYS A 42 3.46 20.24 -5.78
CA LYS A 42 3.84 20.39 -7.19
C LYS A 42 5.35 20.43 -7.25
N VAL A 43 5.95 19.60 -8.08
CA VAL A 43 7.38 19.60 -8.38
C VAL A 43 7.62 20.37 -9.68
N VAL A 44 8.62 21.23 -9.67
CA VAL A 44 9.06 21.99 -10.84
C VAL A 44 10.49 21.60 -11.15
N ALA A 45 10.70 21.21 -12.41
CA ALA A 45 12.00 21.03 -13.01
C ALA A 45 12.41 22.35 -13.69
N ASN A 46 13.37 23.08 -13.12
CA ASN A 46 13.89 24.28 -13.73
C ASN A 46 15.18 23.95 -14.51
N VAL A 47 15.23 24.36 -15.77
CA VAL A 47 16.42 24.28 -16.63
C VAL A 47 16.99 25.67 -16.98
N GLU A 48 16.27 26.74 -16.64
CA GLU A 48 16.72 28.12 -16.83
C GLU A 48 17.55 28.56 -15.61
N GLY A 49 18.82 28.94 -15.85
CA GLY A 49 19.75 29.28 -14.79
C GLY A 49 20.43 28.04 -14.23
N ILE A 50 20.45 27.87 -12.90
CA ILE A 50 21.01 26.67 -12.28
C ILE A 50 19.93 25.58 -12.28
N PRO A 51 20.15 24.45 -12.97
CA PRO A 51 19.14 23.41 -13.07
C PRO A 51 18.76 22.84 -11.71
N SER A 52 17.48 22.55 -11.49
CA SER A 52 16.98 22.03 -10.22
C SER A 52 15.63 21.35 -10.33
N VAL A 53 15.34 20.45 -9.38
CA VAL A 53 14.06 19.78 -9.16
C VAL A 53 13.63 20.08 -7.72
N LYS A 54 12.64 20.96 -7.56
CA LYS A 54 12.19 21.46 -6.25
C LYS A 54 10.66 21.53 -6.18
N ASN A 55 10.11 21.67 -4.97
CA ASN A 55 8.71 22.02 -4.80
C ASN A 55 8.45 23.42 -5.37
N ALA A 56 7.33 23.57 -6.09
CA ALA A 56 6.83 24.87 -6.53
C ALA A 56 6.59 25.83 -5.35
N ASN A 57 6.25 25.27 -4.18
CA ASN A 57 6.11 25.99 -2.92
C ASN A 57 7.01 25.37 -1.86
N SER A 58 8.33 25.59 -1.99
CA SER A 58 9.33 25.10 -1.02
C SER A 58 9.06 25.56 0.41
N LYS A 59 8.44 26.73 0.63
CA LYS A 59 8.09 27.16 1.99
C LYS A 59 7.05 26.24 2.63
N LEU A 60 5.94 25.97 1.95
CA LEU A 60 4.91 25.07 2.47
C LEU A 60 5.47 23.64 2.65
N ALA A 61 6.28 23.17 1.72
CA ALA A 61 6.94 21.87 1.85
C ALA A 61 7.85 21.83 3.09
N ALA A 62 8.62 22.89 3.35
CA ALA A 62 9.48 22.99 4.53
C ALA A 62 8.65 23.03 5.82
N ASP A 63 7.59 23.83 5.87
CA ASP A 63 6.70 23.95 7.03
C ASP A 63 6.04 22.58 7.37
N LYS A 64 5.60 21.83 6.35
CA LYS A 64 5.05 20.46 6.51
C LYS A 64 6.08 19.46 7.05
N HIS A 65 7.29 19.45 6.47
CA HIS A 65 8.37 18.54 6.89
C HIS A 65 8.86 18.85 8.29
N LEU A 66 9.06 20.14 8.63
CA LEU A 66 9.48 20.53 9.97
C LEU A 66 8.44 20.13 11.02
N ALA A 67 7.15 20.39 10.75
CA ALA A 67 6.06 19.96 11.62
C ALA A 67 6.01 18.42 11.77
N PHE A 68 6.31 17.69 10.70
CA PHE A 68 6.40 16.24 10.72
C PHE A 68 7.55 15.75 11.60
N PHE A 69 8.76 16.29 11.41
CA PHE A 69 9.93 15.92 12.20
C PHE A 69 9.75 16.22 13.69
N GLN A 70 9.16 17.38 14.02
CA GLN A 70 8.81 17.74 15.39
C GLN A 70 7.75 16.81 15.99
N HIS A 71 6.75 16.41 15.21
CA HIS A 71 5.75 15.44 15.65
C HIS A 71 6.40 14.09 15.95
N ALA A 72 7.20 13.55 15.01
CA ALA A 72 7.90 12.28 15.21
C ALA A 72 8.86 12.33 16.40
N GLY A 73 9.56 13.45 16.60
CA GLY A 73 10.48 13.62 17.73
C GLY A 73 9.79 13.58 19.09
N ARG A 74 8.58 14.12 19.22
CA ARG A 74 7.78 14.04 20.46
C ARG A 74 7.25 12.63 20.74
N GLU A 75 6.92 11.88 19.70
CA GLU A 75 6.28 10.56 19.82
C GLU A 75 7.27 9.38 19.89
N THR A 76 8.57 9.66 19.75
CA THR A 76 9.66 8.69 19.52
C THR A 76 9.45 7.84 18.25
N PHE A 77 10.54 7.54 17.55
CA PHE A 77 10.54 6.71 16.34
C PHE A 77 11.84 5.92 16.25
N ASP A 78 11.85 4.83 15.48
CA ASP A 78 13.06 4.07 15.18
C ASP A 78 13.51 4.27 13.72
N LEU A 79 12.54 4.48 12.83
CA LEU A 79 12.77 4.80 11.42
C LEU A 79 11.82 5.93 10.97
N LEU A 80 12.35 6.90 10.24
CA LEU A 80 11.56 7.94 9.57
C LEU A 80 11.96 8.01 8.10
N VAL A 81 10.98 8.08 7.18
CA VAL A 81 11.23 8.06 5.73
C VAL A 81 10.37 9.11 4.98
N THR A 82 10.95 9.81 4.00
CA THR A 82 10.27 10.79 3.13
C THR A 82 10.66 10.66 1.64
N PRO A 83 9.75 10.86 0.67
CA PRO A 83 9.99 10.51 -0.73
C PRO A 83 11.11 11.33 -1.39
N GLU A 84 11.62 10.86 -2.52
CA GLU A 84 12.60 11.57 -3.36
C GLU A 84 12.12 13.00 -3.71
N TYR A 85 13.01 13.99 -3.76
CA TYR A 85 12.68 15.39 -4.06
C TYR A 85 11.64 16.08 -3.16
N SER A 86 11.23 15.47 -2.04
CA SER A 86 10.12 15.98 -1.23
C SER A 86 10.52 17.08 -0.25
N CYS A 87 11.68 16.95 0.39
CA CYS A 87 12.06 17.76 1.54
C CYS A 87 13.05 18.88 1.17
N PRO A 88 12.68 20.17 1.32
CA PRO A 88 13.64 21.26 1.18
C PRO A 88 14.79 21.13 2.19
N LEU A 89 16.02 21.42 1.75
CA LEU A 89 17.21 21.34 2.59
C LEU A 89 17.13 22.24 3.83
N SER A 90 16.39 23.35 3.74
CA SER A 90 16.11 24.24 4.89
C SER A 90 15.37 23.56 6.03
N ALA A 91 14.43 22.65 5.74
CA ALA A 91 13.72 21.92 6.79
C ALA A 91 14.64 20.94 7.53
N VAL A 92 15.58 20.31 6.81
CA VAL A 92 16.62 19.47 7.42
C VAL A 92 17.53 20.35 8.29
N HIS A 93 18.02 21.47 7.76
CA HIS A 93 18.87 22.41 8.47
C HIS A 93 18.24 22.89 9.79
N ASP A 94 16.99 23.34 9.74
CA ASP A 94 16.28 23.89 10.89
C ASP A 94 15.99 22.81 11.95
N PHE A 95 15.61 21.61 11.50
CA PHE A 95 15.37 20.50 12.42
C PHE A 95 16.64 20.03 13.13
N VAL A 96 17.77 19.86 12.42
CA VAL A 96 19.00 19.39 13.06
C VAL A 96 19.65 20.41 13.99
N LYS A 97 19.31 21.70 13.88
CA LYS A 97 19.65 22.75 14.85
C LYS A 97 18.71 22.80 16.04
N SER A 98 17.50 22.26 15.92
CA SER A 98 16.50 22.30 16.99
C SER A 98 16.91 21.48 18.22
N ALA A 99 16.30 21.80 19.37
CA ALA A 99 16.43 21.00 20.58
C ALA A 99 15.69 19.65 20.47
N ASP A 100 14.69 19.57 19.60
CA ASP A 100 13.87 18.38 19.38
C ASP A 100 14.66 17.24 18.72
N PHE A 101 15.84 17.52 18.16
CA PHE A 101 16.67 16.50 17.53
C PHE A 101 17.67 15.86 18.53
N ASP A 102 17.18 14.95 19.36
CA ASP A 102 18.02 14.07 20.18
C ASP A 102 17.37 12.68 20.34
N HIS A 103 17.51 11.85 19.31
CA HIS A 103 16.93 10.50 19.28
C HIS A 103 18.00 9.42 19.04
N PRO A 104 18.75 9.04 20.09
CA PRO A 104 19.67 7.92 20.01
C PRO A 104 18.98 6.62 19.61
N GLY A 105 19.57 5.90 18.67
CA GLY A 105 19.07 4.62 18.15
C GLY A 105 18.00 4.74 17.06
N SER A 106 17.68 5.95 16.62
CA SER A 106 16.74 6.24 15.53
C SER A 106 17.48 6.64 14.25
N LEU A 107 16.87 6.35 13.09
CA LEU A 107 17.38 6.76 11.78
C LEU A 107 16.29 7.49 11.00
N MET A 108 16.60 8.68 10.49
CA MET A 108 15.80 9.36 9.48
C MET A 108 16.45 9.17 8.12
N VAL A 109 15.65 8.91 7.09
CA VAL A 109 16.06 8.76 5.68
C VAL A 109 15.18 9.70 4.87
N ILE A 110 15.72 10.87 4.54
CA ILE A 110 14.95 11.99 4.02
C ILE A 110 15.31 12.17 2.55
N GLY A 111 14.36 11.96 1.63
CA GLY A 111 14.53 12.36 0.23
C GLY A 111 14.44 13.88 0.11
N CYS A 112 15.55 14.50 -0.30
CA CYS A 112 15.69 15.95 -0.37
C CYS A 112 15.36 16.47 -1.76
N GLU A 113 14.92 17.73 -1.84
CA GLU A 113 14.96 18.50 -3.09
C GLU A 113 16.38 18.50 -3.68
N SER A 114 16.48 18.71 -5.00
CA SER A 114 17.78 18.81 -5.67
C SER A 114 18.62 19.92 -5.02
N SER A 115 19.91 19.68 -4.86
CA SER A 115 20.84 20.68 -4.33
C SER A 115 22.03 20.83 -5.24
N THR A 116 22.53 22.05 -5.37
CA THR A 116 23.83 22.33 -5.97
C THR A 116 24.93 21.92 -5.00
N LEU A 117 26.14 21.72 -5.53
CA LEU A 117 27.31 21.45 -4.70
C LEU A 117 27.61 22.61 -3.74
N ASN A 118 27.46 23.85 -4.19
CA ASN A 118 27.65 25.04 -3.34
C ASN A 118 26.59 25.11 -2.22
N GLU A 119 25.32 24.78 -2.50
CA GLU A 119 24.29 24.71 -1.45
C GLU A 119 24.66 23.67 -0.37
N LEU A 120 25.20 22.51 -0.75
CA LEU A 120 25.64 21.47 0.18
C LEU A 120 26.92 21.84 0.94
N GLU A 121 27.87 22.51 0.30
CA GLU A 121 29.06 23.04 0.97
C GLU A 121 28.68 24.10 2.01
N ASN A 122 27.78 25.02 1.66
CA ASN A 122 27.27 26.01 2.60
C ASN A 122 26.52 25.35 3.76
N PHE A 123 25.65 24.39 3.47
CA PHE A 123 24.96 23.60 4.48
C PHE A 123 25.94 22.89 5.43
N SER A 124 27.00 22.30 4.88
CA SER A 124 28.07 21.64 5.63
C SER A 124 28.83 22.63 6.52
N ASN A 125 29.26 23.76 5.96
CA ASN A 125 29.99 24.80 6.67
C ASN A 125 29.17 25.43 7.81
N ASP A 126 27.87 25.64 7.59
CA ASP A 126 26.96 26.26 8.57
C ASP A 126 26.59 25.33 9.74
N LEU A 127 26.74 24.02 9.56
CA LEU A 127 26.31 23.00 10.54
C LEU A 127 27.46 22.27 11.23
N ASN A 128 28.60 22.10 10.55
CA ASN A 128 29.74 21.40 11.13
C ASN A 128 30.21 22.10 12.40
N SER A 129 30.24 21.35 13.49
CA SER A 129 30.55 21.83 14.83
C SER A 129 30.98 20.68 15.74
N ASP A 130 31.31 20.98 17.00
CA ASP A 130 31.64 19.95 18.00
C ASP A 130 30.49 19.02 18.39
N SER A 131 29.26 19.31 17.94
CA SER A 131 28.04 18.54 18.22
C SER A 131 27.32 18.04 16.98
N LEU A 132 27.76 18.42 15.78
CA LEU A 132 27.13 18.03 14.52
C LEU A 132 28.18 17.87 13.42
N VAL A 133 28.13 16.75 12.71
CA VAL A 133 29.00 16.45 11.57
C VAL A 133 28.16 16.21 10.32
N VAL A 134 28.50 16.86 9.22
CA VAL A 134 27.92 16.64 7.90
C VAL A 134 28.91 15.84 7.06
N LEU A 135 28.45 14.71 6.51
CA LEU A 135 29.23 13.78 5.70
C LEU A 135 28.62 13.68 4.31
N MET A 136 29.46 13.66 3.27
CA MET A 136 29.04 13.51 1.88
C MET A 136 30.21 12.99 1.03
N GLU A 137 29.92 12.48 -0.16
CA GLU A 137 30.98 11.98 -1.06
C GLU A 137 31.74 13.13 -1.74
N SER A 138 33.03 13.27 -1.42
CA SER A 138 33.91 14.29 -2.00
C SER A 138 34.13 14.12 -3.50
N ASP A 139 34.06 12.89 -4.02
CA ASP A 139 34.37 12.57 -5.42
C ASP A 139 33.38 13.23 -6.40
N VAL A 140 32.19 13.58 -5.93
CA VAL A 140 31.17 14.26 -6.75
C VAL A 140 31.51 15.73 -7.00
N PHE A 141 32.40 16.32 -6.20
CA PHE A 141 32.78 17.74 -6.25
C PHE A 141 33.88 18.06 -7.29
N ALA A 142 34.43 17.05 -7.97
CA ALA A 142 35.69 17.20 -8.72
C ALA A 142 35.63 17.98 -10.06
N SER A 143 34.47 18.52 -10.51
CA SER A 143 34.28 19.58 -11.55
C SER A 143 32.92 19.42 -12.23
N LYS A 144 31.84 19.73 -11.51
CA LYS A 144 30.46 19.63 -12.02
C LYS A 144 29.74 20.98 -11.92
N GLU A 145 30.40 22.04 -12.37
CA GLU A 145 29.81 23.38 -12.45
C GLU A 145 28.45 23.32 -13.18
N ASN A 146 27.45 24.03 -12.65
CA ASN A 146 26.07 24.06 -13.16
C ASN A 146 25.31 22.72 -13.14
N LYS A 147 25.72 21.77 -12.31
CA LYS A 147 24.95 20.54 -12.03
C LYS A 147 24.34 20.56 -10.63
N PHE A 148 23.22 19.85 -10.48
CA PHE A 148 22.64 19.53 -9.18
C PHE A 148 22.88 18.06 -8.83
N VAL A 149 22.72 17.71 -7.56
CA VAL A 149 22.61 16.32 -7.08
C VAL A 149 21.20 16.08 -6.56
N ASP A 150 20.78 14.82 -6.60
CA ASP A 150 19.58 14.31 -5.93
C ASP A 150 19.98 13.58 -4.64
N PRO A 151 19.80 14.19 -3.46
CA PRO A 151 20.26 13.64 -2.20
C PRO A 151 19.16 12.87 -1.45
N VAL A 152 19.56 11.76 -0.84
CA VAL A 152 18.95 11.27 0.40
C VAL A 152 19.84 11.65 1.57
N ALA A 153 19.27 12.33 2.57
CA ALA A 153 19.93 12.63 3.83
C ALA A 153 19.59 11.57 4.89
N TYR A 154 20.61 10.88 5.38
CA TYR A 154 20.53 10.07 6.59
C TYR A 154 20.83 10.95 7.81
N VAL A 155 19.87 11.06 8.72
CA VAL A 155 20.01 11.90 9.92
C VAL A 155 19.86 11.03 11.17
N PHE A 156 20.89 11.04 12.02
CA PHE A 156 20.96 10.19 13.21
C PHE A 156 21.88 10.77 14.29
N VAL A 157 21.84 10.19 15.49
CA VAL A 157 22.71 10.57 16.62
C VAL A 157 23.66 9.41 16.94
N THR A 158 24.94 9.72 17.10
CA THR A 158 25.99 8.79 17.54
C THR A 158 26.90 9.44 18.59
N LYS A 159 28.06 8.87 18.90
CA LYS A 159 29.07 9.41 19.81
C LYS A 159 30.41 9.60 19.10
N LYS A 160 31.23 10.55 19.58
CA LYS A 160 32.66 10.61 19.24
C LYS A 160 33.33 9.32 19.78
N ALA A 161 34.24 8.74 19.01
CA ALA A 161 34.95 7.54 19.42
C ALA A 161 35.66 7.76 20.76
N GLY A 162 35.40 6.87 21.73
CA GLY A 162 35.98 6.97 23.08
C GLY A 162 35.42 8.10 23.96
N GLN A 163 34.37 8.82 23.52
CA GLN A 163 33.71 9.87 24.30
C GLN A 163 32.25 9.52 24.56
N ASP A 164 31.71 9.96 25.70
CA ASP A 164 30.30 9.75 26.05
C ASP A 164 29.36 10.85 25.52
N LYS A 165 29.91 11.81 24.74
CA LYS A 165 29.16 12.93 24.19
C LYS A 165 28.45 12.53 22.90
N TYR A 166 27.14 12.76 22.83
CA TYR A 166 26.35 12.59 21.62
C TYR A 166 26.70 13.63 20.55
N ILE A 167 26.65 13.19 19.30
CA ILE A 167 26.94 13.95 18.09
C ILE A 167 25.87 13.62 17.06
N ARG A 168 25.33 14.68 16.48
CA ARG A 168 24.38 14.64 15.36
C ARG A 168 25.13 14.40 14.07
N VAL A 169 24.62 13.53 13.21
CA VAL A 169 25.22 13.24 11.90
C VAL A 169 24.18 13.46 10.82
N VAL A 170 24.55 14.19 9.78
CA VAL A 170 23.82 14.26 8.50
C VAL A 170 24.72 13.68 7.44
N LEU A 171 24.35 12.52 6.87
CA LEU A 171 25.09 11.87 5.80
C LEU A 171 24.28 11.93 4.51
N PHE A 172 24.87 12.47 3.44
CA PHE A 172 24.24 12.50 2.12
C PHE A 172 24.71 11.33 1.25
N GLN A 173 23.75 10.61 0.68
CA GLN A 173 23.93 9.72 -0.47
C GLN A 173 23.30 10.38 -1.69
N PHE A 174 24.03 10.47 -2.80
CA PHE A 174 23.50 11.00 -4.05
C PHE A 174 23.05 9.88 -4.99
N LYS A 175 21.98 10.14 -5.73
CA LYS A 175 21.45 9.23 -6.75
C LYS A 175 22.50 8.86 -7.78
N THR A 176 22.65 7.57 -8.05
CA THR A 176 23.68 7.03 -8.95
C THR A 176 23.17 6.75 -10.36
N TYR A 177 21.84 6.76 -10.58
CA TYR A 177 21.23 6.43 -11.87
C TYR A 177 20.07 7.37 -12.21
N PRO A 178 20.11 8.11 -13.34
CA PRO A 178 19.07 9.08 -13.69
C PRO A 178 17.77 8.40 -14.14
N MET A 179 16.67 9.15 -14.01
CA MET A 179 15.43 8.89 -14.70
C MET A 179 15.51 9.50 -16.10
N GLY A 180 15.30 8.67 -17.14
CA GLY A 180 15.39 9.10 -18.54
C GLY A 180 14.10 9.67 -19.12
N ALA A 181 13.03 9.84 -18.33
CA ALA A 181 11.73 10.32 -18.81
C ALA A 181 11.77 11.82 -19.19
N THR A 182 12.62 12.60 -18.54
CA THR A 182 12.90 14.01 -18.87
C THR A 182 14.40 14.21 -18.98
N PRO A 183 14.88 15.19 -19.79
CA PRO A 183 16.31 15.42 -19.96
C PRO A 183 16.99 15.93 -18.69
N ILE A 184 16.25 16.44 -17.70
CA ILE A 184 16.82 17.20 -16.59
C ILE A 184 17.86 16.41 -15.78
N GLU A 185 17.55 15.17 -15.39
CA GLU A 185 18.49 14.37 -14.62
C GLU A 185 19.65 13.85 -15.48
N ASN A 186 19.36 13.44 -16.72
CA ASN A 186 20.38 12.89 -17.61
C ASN A 186 21.44 13.94 -18.01
N GLU A 187 21.00 15.19 -18.26
CA GLU A 187 21.88 16.25 -18.74
C GLU A 187 22.52 17.04 -17.58
N PHE A 188 21.74 17.35 -16.54
CA PHE A 188 22.15 18.31 -15.51
C PHE A 188 22.40 17.71 -14.12
N MET A 189 22.08 16.44 -13.88
CA MET A 189 22.42 15.81 -12.60
C MET A 189 23.89 15.37 -12.56
N ALA A 190 24.49 15.56 -11.40
CA ALA A 190 25.74 14.99 -10.97
C ALA A 190 25.46 13.64 -10.31
N PHE A 191 25.87 12.54 -10.95
CA PHE A 191 25.68 11.22 -10.37
C PHE A 191 26.55 11.00 -9.14
N GLY A 192 25.95 10.37 -8.14
CA GLY A 192 26.68 9.77 -7.04
C GLY A 192 27.44 8.52 -7.45
N THR A 193 28.33 8.07 -6.57
CA THR A 193 29.18 6.90 -6.82
C THR A 193 29.08 5.81 -5.76
N LYS A 194 28.35 6.10 -4.67
CA LYS A 194 28.30 5.27 -3.46
C LYS A 194 26.86 5.00 -3.03
N ARG A 195 26.64 3.81 -2.47
CA ARG A 195 25.45 3.46 -1.68
C ARG A 195 25.92 3.02 -0.30
N TYR A 196 25.37 3.63 0.75
CA TYR A 196 25.76 3.30 2.11
C TYR A 196 24.93 2.14 2.66
N ILE A 197 25.61 1.17 3.26
CA ILE A 197 25.00 0.02 3.94
C ILE A 197 25.05 0.25 5.45
N PHE A 198 23.88 0.42 6.06
CA PHE A 198 23.73 0.55 7.50
C PHE A 198 23.66 -0.82 8.16
N ARG A 199 24.42 -1.01 9.24
CA ARG A 199 24.42 -2.20 10.12
C ARG A 199 24.96 -1.81 11.49
N ASN A 200 24.43 -2.37 12.58
CA ASN A 200 25.02 -2.16 13.90
C ASN A 200 26.31 -2.99 14.08
N ASP A 201 26.31 -4.19 13.51
CA ASP A 201 27.43 -5.15 13.48
C ASP A 201 27.27 -6.12 12.28
N GLU A 202 28.21 -7.04 12.06
CA GLU A 202 28.18 -8.02 10.95
C GLU A 202 27.01 -9.02 11.00
N GLU A 203 26.35 -9.09 12.16
CA GLU A 203 25.31 -10.04 12.49
C GLU A 203 23.93 -9.37 12.65
N SER A 204 23.85 -8.07 12.37
CA SER A 204 22.65 -7.24 12.45
C SER A 204 21.82 -7.31 11.17
N ILE A 205 20.67 -6.63 11.16
CA ILE A 205 19.90 -6.40 9.94
C ILE A 205 20.57 -5.27 9.18
N TYR A 206 20.72 -5.45 7.87
CA TYR A 206 21.34 -4.47 7.00
C TYR A 206 20.25 -3.58 6.40
N LEU A 207 20.56 -2.32 6.17
CA LEU A 207 19.66 -1.37 5.50
C LEU A 207 20.43 -0.65 4.41
N ALA A 208 19.83 -0.54 3.23
CA ALA A 208 20.26 0.44 2.24
C ALA A 208 19.08 1.04 1.49
N THR A 209 19.39 2.09 0.75
CA THR A 209 18.43 2.90 0.03
C THR A 209 18.80 2.94 -1.44
N ILE A 210 17.80 2.73 -2.30
CA ILE A 210 17.88 3.03 -3.73
C ILE A 210 16.89 4.14 -4.09
N ILE A 211 17.27 5.07 -4.95
CA ILE A 211 16.48 6.27 -5.26
C ILE A 211 15.82 6.10 -6.63
N CYS A 212 14.50 5.92 -6.62
CA CYS A 212 13.61 5.92 -7.79
C CYS A 212 14.10 5.10 -9.01
N SER A 213 14.67 5.76 -10.01
CA SER A 213 15.18 5.12 -11.23
C SER A 213 16.34 4.16 -10.99
N GLU A 214 16.99 4.20 -9.83
CA GLU A 214 17.96 3.17 -9.44
C GLU A 214 17.33 1.76 -9.41
N GLY A 215 16.02 1.65 -9.23
CA GLY A 215 15.27 0.39 -9.38
C GLY A 215 15.35 -0.23 -10.79
N LEU A 216 15.67 0.56 -11.82
CA LEU A 216 15.84 0.10 -13.21
C LEU A 216 17.23 -0.51 -13.47
N ASN A 217 18.20 -0.20 -12.61
CA ASN A 217 19.61 -0.57 -12.77
C ASN A 217 20.14 -1.32 -11.55
N ILE A 218 19.23 -1.98 -10.81
CA ILE A 218 19.61 -2.86 -9.71
C ILE A 218 19.02 -4.24 -9.95
N ASP A 219 19.87 -5.25 -9.76
CA ASP A 219 19.47 -6.63 -9.59
C ASP A 219 19.89 -7.07 -8.19
N LEU A 220 18.90 -7.34 -7.33
CA LEU A 220 19.14 -7.72 -5.94
C LEU A 220 20.01 -8.99 -5.84
N GLU A 221 19.88 -9.93 -6.78
CA GLU A 221 20.64 -11.19 -6.79
C GLU A 221 22.12 -11.01 -7.13
N THR A 222 22.49 -9.93 -7.82
CA THR A 222 23.87 -9.67 -8.26
C THR A 222 24.49 -8.46 -7.55
N ASP A 223 23.81 -7.32 -7.54
CA ASP A 223 24.31 -6.06 -6.98
C ASP A 223 24.34 -6.06 -5.45
N LEU A 224 23.35 -6.70 -4.81
CA LEU A 224 23.33 -6.89 -3.37
C LEU A 224 23.74 -8.30 -2.98
N ARG A 225 24.29 -9.12 -3.89
CA ARG A 225 24.65 -10.52 -3.63
C ARG A 225 25.56 -10.70 -2.41
N GLN A 226 26.50 -9.78 -2.22
CA GLN A 226 27.38 -9.78 -1.06
C GLN A 226 26.63 -9.62 0.29
N PHE A 227 25.37 -9.19 0.25
CA PHE A 227 24.48 -9.00 1.39
C PHE A 227 23.17 -9.80 1.28
N ILE A 228 22.86 -10.46 0.17
CA ILE A 228 21.55 -11.09 -0.04
C ILE A 228 21.29 -12.26 0.91
N ASP A 229 22.35 -12.90 1.39
CA ASP A 229 22.30 -13.93 2.43
C ASP A 229 22.16 -13.34 3.86
N LYS A 230 22.23 -12.02 3.99
CA LYS A 230 22.04 -11.30 5.25
C LYS A 230 20.62 -10.74 5.32
N PRO A 231 20.04 -10.61 6.52
CA PRO A 231 18.78 -9.91 6.70
C PRO A 231 18.85 -8.47 6.18
N TYR A 232 17.86 -8.03 5.40
CA TYR A 232 17.94 -6.74 4.72
C TYR A 232 16.62 -5.96 4.63
N LEU A 233 16.66 -4.69 4.97
CA LEU A 233 15.59 -3.72 4.72
C LEU A 233 16.00 -2.81 3.55
N LEU A 234 15.30 -2.92 2.42
CA LEU A 234 15.50 -2.03 1.28
C LEU A 234 14.53 -0.87 1.35
N LEU A 235 15.05 0.35 1.38
CA LEU A 235 14.25 1.57 1.23
C LEU A 235 14.30 2.03 -0.22
N HIS A 236 13.14 2.38 -0.78
CA HIS A 236 13.03 2.88 -2.14
C HIS A 236 12.16 4.15 -2.16
N PRO A 237 12.73 5.34 -1.83
CA PRO A 237 12.10 6.63 -2.06
C PRO A 237 11.91 6.88 -3.56
N GLN A 238 10.76 7.43 -3.93
CA GLN A 238 10.39 7.64 -5.33
C GLN A 238 9.68 8.98 -5.54
N LEU A 239 9.90 9.57 -6.71
CA LEU A 239 9.03 10.53 -7.40
C LEU A 239 8.75 9.93 -8.78
N ASN A 240 7.65 9.19 -8.92
CA ASN A 240 7.38 8.46 -10.16
C ASN A 240 5.88 8.47 -10.53
N LEU A 241 5.58 8.86 -11.78
CA LEU A 241 4.22 8.85 -12.36
C LEU A 241 3.67 7.44 -12.62
N SER A 242 4.53 6.43 -12.72
CA SER A 242 4.15 5.05 -13.04
C SER A 242 5.02 4.04 -12.27
N PRO A 243 4.88 3.99 -10.92
CA PRO A 243 5.71 3.16 -10.04
C PRO A 243 5.52 1.64 -10.23
N ARG A 244 4.50 1.23 -11.00
CA ARG A 244 4.16 -0.17 -11.33
C ARG A 244 4.58 -0.63 -12.73
N THR A 245 5.29 0.20 -13.50
CA THR A 245 5.80 -0.24 -14.81
C THR A 245 6.65 -1.50 -14.67
N ALA A 246 6.58 -2.39 -15.66
CA ALA A 246 7.26 -3.68 -15.63
C ALA A 246 8.76 -3.56 -15.31
N ASN A 247 9.45 -2.59 -15.94
CA ASN A 247 10.88 -2.37 -15.73
C ASN A 247 11.19 -1.88 -14.31
N LEU A 248 10.42 -0.91 -13.78
CA LEU A 248 10.69 -0.36 -12.45
C LEU A 248 10.42 -1.37 -11.33
N LYS A 249 9.48 -2.29 -11.53
CA LYS A 249 9.18 -3.34 -10.54
C LYS A 249 9.96 -4.63 -10.74
N GLN A 250 10.73 -4.74 -11.81
CA GLN A 250 11.40 -5.98 -12.18
C GLN A 250 12.27 -6.52 -11.03
N TYR A 251 13.07 -5.67 -10.38
CA TYR A 251 13.97 -6.09 -9.31
C TYR A 251 13.22 -6.74 -8.13
N ARG A 252 12.08 -6.16 -7.70
CA ARG A 252 11.27 -6.70 -6.59
C ARG A 252 10.46 -7.93 -7.03
N THR A 253 9.92 -7.93 -8.25
CA THR A 253 9.21 -9.09 -8.81
C THR A 253 10.12 -10.31 -8.95
N ASN A 254 11.31 -10.13 -9.53
CA ASN A 254 12.30 -11.19 -9.67
C ASN A 254 12.67 -11.76 -8.30
N PHE A 255 13.03 -10.89 -7.35
CA PHE A 255 13.41 -11.31 -6.01
C PHE A 255 12.32 -12.12 -5.30
N PHE A 256 11.07 -11.62 -5.24
CA PHE A 256 10.01 -12.30 -4.49
C PHE A 256 9.53 -13.60 -5.16
N ASN A 257 9.65 -13.70 -6.49
CA ASN A 257 9.37 -14.95 -7.22
C ASN A 257 10.44 -16.02 -7.00
N ASN A 258 11.71 -15.64 -6.84
CA ASN A 258 12.82 -16.59 -6.73
C ASN A 258 13.27 -16.89 -5.29
N CYS A 259 12.96 -16.04 -4.32
CA CYS A 259 13.39 -16.25 -2.93
C CYS A 259 12.58 -17.33 -2.19
N ALA A 260 13.14 -17.81 -1.08
CA ALA A 260 12.53 -18.80 -0.20
C ALA A 260 11.13 -18.39 0.32
N GLN A 261 10.35 -19.37 0.80
CA GLN A 261 9.01 -19.15 1.37
C GLN A 261 8.96 -18.22 2.59
N ASP A 262 10.09 -18.05 3.27
CA ASP A 262 10.26 -17.13 4.39
C ASP A 262 11.61 -16.43 4.20
N THR A 263 11.59 -15.20 3.70
CA THR A 263 12.82 -14.45 3.36
C THR A 263 13.10 -13.37 4.40
N SER A 264 14.34 -13.21 4.84
CA SER A 264 14.73 -12.09 5.71
C SER A 264 14.97 -10.80 4.92
N VAL A 265 14.11 -10.51 3.95
CA VAL A 265 14.17 -9.27 3.16
C VAL A 265 12.79 -8.62 3.15
N GLU A 266 12.77 -7.33 3.44
CA GLU A 266 11.58 -6.48 3.27
C GLU A 266 11.96 -5.28 2.38
N ILE A 267 11.03 -4.88 1.51
CA ILE A 267 11.20 -3.71 0.64
C ILE A 267 10.10 -2.71 0.98
N LEU A 268 10.48 -1.48 1.30
CA LEU A 268 9.57 -0.36 1.49
C LEU A 268 9.73 0.61 0.31
N CYS A 269 8.77 0.58 -0.61
CA CYS A 269 8.65 1.58 -1.67
C CYS A 269 7.74 2.70 -1.18
N TYR A 270 8.14 3.94 -1.40
CA TYR A 270 7.35 5.08 -0.98
C TYR A 270 7.51 6.26 -1.95
N ASN A 271 6.36 6.70 -2.45
CA ASN A 271 6.24 7.68 -3.51
C ASN A 271 5.53 8.95 -3.00
N TRP A 272 5.38 9.94 -3.86
CA TRP A 272 4.52 11.09 -3.62
C TRP A 272 3.05 10.69 -3.61
N ALA A 273 2.22 11.44 -2.86
CA ALA A 273 0.78 11.24 -2.83
C ALA A 273 0.15 11.49 -4.21
N LYS A 274 -0.95 10.78 -4.47
CA LYS A 274 -1.87 11.06 -5.57
C LYS A 274 -2.27 12.55 -5.62
N ASP A 275 -2.56 13.01 -6.83
CA ASP A 275 -2.93 14.38 -7.18
C ASP A 275 -1.78 15.41 -7.01
N SER A 276 -0.58 14.94 -6.64
CA SER A 276 0.65 15.72 -6.83
C SER A 276 0.90 15.95 -8.33
N ALA A 277 1.64 17.00 -8.67
CA ALA A 277 2.00 17.28 -10.06
C ALA A 277 3.52 17.32 -10.26
N ILE A 278 4.00 16.71 -11.33
CA ILE A 278 5.40 16.70 -11.75
C ILE A 278 5.46 17.40 -13.10
N ASP A 279 6.00 18.62 -13.13
CA ASP A 279 6.08 19.44 -14.35
C ASP A 279 4.74 19.56 -15.12
N GLY A 280 3.65 19.69 -14.36
CA GLY A 280 2.29 19.79 -14.89
C GLY A 280 1.55 18.47 -15.09
N GLU A 281 2.24 17.32 -15.10
CA GLU A 281 1.61 16.01 -15.16
C GLU A 281 1.15 15.54 -13.78
N VAL A 282 -0.11 15.14 -13.65
CA VAL A 282 -0.70 14.74 -12.37
C VAL A 282 -0.43 13.27 -12.08
N LEU A 283 0.09 12.99 -10.88
CA LEU A 283 0.27 11.65 -10.35
C LEU A 283 -1.10 11.05 -10.01
N THR A 284 -1.54 10.08 -10.80
CA THR A 284 -2.89 9.50 -10.65
C THR A 284 -3.00 8.49 -9.49
N TYR A 285 -1.87 7.94 -9.03
CA TYR A 285 -1.74 7.03 -7.89
C TYR A 285 -0.28 7.04 -7.38
N ALA A 286 -0.06 6.87 -6.06
CA ALA A 286 1.26 6.84 -5.43
C ALA A 286 1.88 5.43 -5.43
N HIS A 287 1.10 4.41 -5.08
CA HIS A 287 1.54 3.02 -4.89
C HIS A 287 2.71 2.85 -3.90
N SER A 288 2.71 3.62 -2.82
CA SER A 288 3.59 3.34 -1.69
C SER A 288 3.21 1.99 -1.05
N ALA A 289 4.18 1.11 -0.79
CA ALA A 289 3.90 -0.24 -0.31
C ALA A 289 5.05 -0.91 0.45
N ILE A 290 4.69 -1.82 1.36
CA ILE A 290 5.60 -2.77 2.00
C ILE A 290 5.46 -4.13 1.32
N TYR A 291 6.58 -4.70 0.87
CA TYR A 291 6.68 -6.03 0.31
C TYR A 291 7.37 -6.95 1.31
N THR A 292 6.70 -8.04 1.68
CA THR A 292 7.23 -9.01 2.65
C THR A 292 6.80 -10.43 2.30
N LYS A 293 7.64 -11.42 2.62
CA LYS A 293 7.33 -12.84 2.38
C LYS A 293 7.66 -13.64 3.63
N THR A 294 6.59 -13.93 4.39
CA THR A 294 6.66 -14.71 5.62
C THR A 294 5.40 -15.55 5.82
N ARG A 295 5.54 -16.70 6.48
CA ARG A 295 4.42 -17.63 6.77
C ARG A 295 3.59 -17.22 7.98
N LYS A 296 4.06 -16.25 8.77
CA LYS A 296 3.47 -15.87 10.07
C LYS A 296 2.90 -14.46 10.08
N ILE A 297 2.68 -13.86 8.90
CA ILE A 297 2.05 -12.55 8.80
C ILE A 297 0.68 -12.61 9.47
N LEU A 298 0.40 -11.64 10.35
CA LEU A 298 -0.84 -11.62 11.08
C LEU A 298 -1.91 -10.96 10.20
N ILE A 299 -2.92 -11.73 9.84
CA ILE A 299 -4.02 -11.31 8.94
C ILE A 299 -5.39 -11.59 9.54
N ASP A 300 -5.50 -11.63 10.87
CA ASP A 300 -6.80 -11.74 11.52
C ASP A 300 -7.67 -10.50 11.25
N ASP A 301 -8.99 -10.65 11.40
CA ASP A 301 -9.96 -9.58 11.14
C ASP A 301 -9.67 -8.29 11.91
N HIS A 302 -9.19 -8.38 13.16
CA HIS A 302 -8.86 -7.19 13.94
C HIS A 302 -7.66 -6.46 13.34
N ARG A 303 -6.61 -7.20 12.93
CA ARG A 303 -5.44 -6.61 12.25
C ARG A 303 -5.82 -5.96 10.92
N ILE A 304 -6.59 -6.65 10.07
CA ILE A 304 -7.02 -6.12 8.77
C ILE A 304 -7.85 -4.85 8.98
N ASN A 305 -8.88 -4.90 9.83
CA ASN A 305 -9.74 -3.75 10.07
C ASN A 305 -8.99 -2.56 10.66
N ARG A 306 -8.05 -2.78 11.58
CA ARG A 306 -7.23 -1.68 12.15
C ARG A 306 -6.36 -1.04 11.08
N ASN A 307 -5.71 -1.84 10.25
CA ASN A 307 -4.82 -1.35 9.20
C ASN A 307 -5.62 -0.64 8.09
N ASP A 308 -6.71 -1.22 7.61
CA ASP A 308 -7.60 -0.61 6.60
C ASP A 308 -8.15 0.74 7.10
N LYS A 309 -8.59 0.82 8.37
CA LYS A 309 -9.10 2.06 8.99
C LYS A 309 -8.10 3.22 8.95
N LEU A 310 -6.81 2.90 8.96
CA LEU A 310 -5.70 3.85 8.96
C LEU A 310 -4.96 3.90 7.61
N GLY A 311 -5.53 3.30 6.56
CA GLY A 311 -5.01 3.42 5.20
C GLY A 311 -3.82 2.52 4.89
N LEU A 312 -3.77 1.29 5.42
CA LEU A 312 -2.83 0.26 5.01
C LEU A 312 -3.57 -1.02 4.60
N TYR A 313 -3.56 -1.34 3.31
CA TYR A 313 -4.39 -2.39 2.72
C TYR A 313 -3.55 -3.62 2.39
N TYR A 314 -3.81 -4.72 3.09
CA TYR A 314 -3.20 -6.02 2.82
C TYR A 314 -3.67 -6.61 1.49
N ASN A 315 -2.74 -7.14 0.70
CA ASN A 315 -2.99 -7.93 -0.51
C ASN A 315 -2.10 -9.19 -0.50
N ASN A 316 -2.68 -10.32 -0.90
CA ASN A 316 -1.99 -11.59 -1.10
C ASN A 316 -1.46 -11.69 -2.54
N TRP A 317 -0.14 -11.63 -2.69
CA TRP A 317 0.52 -11.76 -3.98
C TRP A 317 0.75 -13.23 -4.31
N LYS A 318 -0.23 -13.80 -5.01
CA LYS A 318 -0.36 -15.26 -5.18
C LYS A 318 0.83 -15.89 -5.91
N ASN A 319 1.31 -15.26 -6.98
CA ASN A 319 2.40 -15.79 -7.81
C ASN A 319 3.71 -15.88 -7.02
N ALA A 320 4.07 -14.78 -6.34
CA ALA A 320 5.26 -14.70 -5.50
C ALA A 320 5.10 -15.41 -4.13
N LYS A 321 3.88 -15.82 -3.76
CA LYS A 321 3.52 -16.33 -2.43
C LYS A 321 3.99 -15.38 -1.31
N SER A 322 3.75 -14.09 -1.53
CA SER A 322 4.19 -13.00 -0.66
C SER A 322 3.02 -12.05 -0.36
N SER A 323 3.29 -11.00 0.39
CA SER A 323 2.30 -10.00 0.80
C SER A 323 2.74 -8.62 0.34
N ILE A 324 1.79 -7.86 -0.21
CA ILE A 324 1.96 -6.45 -0.54
C ILE A 324 0.97 -5.67 0.32
N LEU A 325 1.48 -4.78 1.18
CA LEU A 325 0.66 -3.89 1.98
C LEU A 325 0.77 -2.48 1.40
N ILE A 326 -0.32 -2.01 0.78
CA ILE A 326 -0.37 -0.75 0.02
C ILE A 326 -0.91 0.36 0.93
N PHE A 327 -0.26 1.51 0.95
CA PHE A 327 -0.74 2.68 1.69
C PHE A 327 -1.84 3.41 0.91
N ASP A 328 -2.72 4.09 1.61
CA ASP A 328 -3.69 5.02 1.02
C ASP A 328 -2.99 6.05 0.14
N GLU A 329 -3.58 6.39 -1.01
CA GLU A 329 -2.90 7.19 -2.03
C GLU A 329 -2.81 8.69 -1.69
N ASN A 330 -3.53 9.18 -0.68
CA ASN A 330 -3.58 10.61 -0.35
C ASN A 330 -2.37 11.07 0.50
N GLU A 331 -2.18 12.38 0.61
CA GLU A 331 -1.20 12.97 1.53
C GLU A 331 -1.48 12.53 2.96
N ALA A 332 -0.50 11.92 3.61
CA ALA A 332 -0.59 11.54 5.01
C ALA A 332 0.78 11.22 5.61
N VAL A 333 0.84 11.29 6.94
CA VAL A 333 1.88 10.63 7.73
C VAL A 333 1.30 9.32 8.28
N PHE A 334 1.97 8.21 8.02
CA PHE A 334 1.62 6.87 8.48
C PHE A 334 2.56 6.46 9.62
N CYS A 335 2.01 6.17 10.78
CA CYS A 335 2.75 5.64 11.92
C CYS A 335 2.40 4.17 12.15
N PHE A 336 3.39 3.29 12.17
CA PHE A 336 3.17 1.86 12.37
C PHE A 336 4.30 1.16 13.12
N LEU A 337 3.97 0.07 13.80
CA LEU A 337 4.94 -0.89 14.33
C LEU A 337 5.17 -2.00 13.33
N ASN A 338 6.40 -2.41 13.12
CA ASN A 338 6.69 -3.61 12.33
C ASN A 338 7.63 -4.56 13.08
N SER A 339 7.50 -5.86 12.82
CA SER A 339 8.44 -6.86 13.32
C SER A 339 9.77 -6.73 12.60
N LYS A 340 10.88 -6.99 13.28
CA LYS A 340 12.21 -7.02 12.65
C LYS A 340 12.23 -7.96 11.43
N VAL A 341 12.92 -7.52 10.37
CA VAL A 341 13.09 -8.28 9.13
C VAL A 341 13.69 -9.66 9.39
N SER A 342 14.57 -9.77 10.38
CA SER A 342 15.05 -11.05 10.89
C SER A 342 15.12 -11.05 12.41
N LYS A 343 14.85 -12.23 12.97
CA LYS A 343 14.89 -12.53 14.39
C LYS A 343 15.82 -13.71 14.68
N ARG A 344 16.78 -13.97 13.77
CA ARG A 344 17.59 -15.20 13.75
C ARG A 344 18.37 -15.49 15.04
N ARG A 345 18.67 -14.47 15.85
CA ARG A 345 19.33 -14.63 17.16
C ARG A 345 18.43 -15.21 18.25
N LEU A 346 17.12 -15.32 17.99
CA LEU A 346 16.13 -15.80 18.94
C LEU A 346 15.81 -17.28 18.71
N ASN A 347 15.29 -17.93 19.74
CA ASN A 347 14.70 -19.26 19.60
C ASN A 347 13.58 -19.26 18.56
N VAL A 348 13.43 -20.34 17.79
CA VAL A 348 12.49 -20.48 16.66
C VAL A 348 11.06 -20.05 17.01
N GLN A 349 10.63 -20.28 18.26
CA GLN A 349 9.32 -19.88 18.79
C GLN A 349 9.10 -18.35 18.73
N ASN A 350 10.17 -17.57 18.90
CA ASN A 350 10.14 -16.10 18.95
C ASN A 350 10.51 -15.44 17.62
N GLN A 351 10.78 -16.23 16.56
CA GLN A 351 11.17 -15.70 15.26
C GLN A 351 9.99 -15.24 14.37
N ALA A 352 8.77 -15.20 14.91
CA ALA A 352 7.60 -14.81 14.14
C ALA A 352 7.65 -13.34 13.70
N ARG A 353 7.32 -13.13 12.42
CA ARG A 353 7.18 -11.83 11.78
C ARG A 353 5.71 -11.62 11.43
N TYR A 354 5.10 -10.67 12.12
CA TYR A 354 3.66 -10.46 12.09
C TYR A 354 3.22 -9.39 11.08
N GLY A 355 4.18 -8.72 10.44
CA GLY A 355 3.93 -7.60 9.55
C GLY A 355 3.48 -6.32 10.29
N PRO A 356 3.24 -5.23 9.54
CA PRO A 356 3.02 -3.91 10.10
C PRO A 356 1.65 -3.79 10.80
N LYS A 357 1.63 -3.04 11.91
CA LYS A 357 0.47 -2.66 12.70
C LYS A 357 0.33 -1.15 12.65
N MET A 358 -0.70 -0.64 11.98
CA MET A 358 -0.98 0.79 11.99
C MET A 358 -1.30 1.27 13.41
N LEU A 359 -0.57 2.29 13.85
CA LEU A 359 -0.78 3.00 15.10
C LEU A 359 -1.63 4.22 14.85
N GLU A 360 -1.23 5.08 13.91
CA GLU A 360 -1.85 6.37 13.66
C GLU A 360 -1.72 6.76 12.19
N ARG A 361 -2.63 7.60 11.73
CA ARG A 361 -2.56 8.31 10.45
C ARG A 361 -2.76 9.78 10.74
N LEU A 362 -1.94 10.65 10.15
CA LEU A 362 -2.09 12.09 10.27
C LEU A 362 -2.34 12.72 8.91
N VAL A 363 -3.20 13.74 8.88
CA VAL A 363 -3.49 14.56 7.71
C VAL A 363 -3.10 16.01 7.96
N TRP A 364 -2.82 16.75 6.89
CA TRP A 364 -2.38 18.15 6.98
C TRP A 364 -3.57 19.11 6.97
N GLU A 365 -3.79 19.81 8.07
CA GLU A 365 -4.81 20.87 8.21
C GLU A 365 -4.15 22.17 8.71
N GLY A 366 -3.04 22.57 8.08
CA GLY A 366 -2.14 23.63 8.59
C GLY A 366 -1.23 23.17 9.74
N LYS A 367 -1.48 21.98 10.26
CA LYS A 367 -0.65 21.17 11.16
C LYS A 367 -0.99 19.70 10.93
N TRP A 368 -0.15 18.79 11.41
CA TRP A 368 -0.47 17.36 11.40
C TRP A 368 -1.51 17.04 12.48
N VAL A 369 -2.64 16.48 12.06
CA VAL A 369 -3.76 16.08 12.94
C VAL A 369 -4.01 14.59 12.81
N VAL A 370 -4.08 13.89 13.95
CA VAL A 370 -4.41 12.46 14.00
C VAL A 370 -5.84 12.24 13.54
N VAL A 371 -6.05 11.27 12.66
CA VAL A 371 -7.38 10.86 12.18
C VAL A 371 -7.67 9.41 12.55
N ASP A 372 -8.88 9.17 13.06
CA ASP A 372 -9.26 7.87 13.59
C ASP A 372 -10.09 7.02 12.63
N ASN A 373 -10.62 7.56 11.53
CA ASN A 373 -11.48 6.82 10.61
C ASN A 373 -11.40 7.33 9.18
N THR A 374 -10.72 6.59 8.29
CA THR A 374 -10.75 6.88 6.86
C THR A 374 -11.56 5.83 6.13
N LEU A 375 -12.88 5.88 6.28
CA LEU A 375 -13.76 5.37 5.23
C LEU A 375 -13.32 6.01 3.92
N ASN A 376 -13.12 5.20 2.88
CA ASN A 376 -12.70 5.69 1.58
C ASN A 376 -13.80 6.62 1.03
N GLN A 377 -13.59 7.93 1.10
CA GLN A 377 -14.61 8.91 0.72
C GLN A 377 -14.98 8.78 -0.76
N SER A 378 -14.02 8.43 -1.62
CA SER A 378 -14.28 8.18 -3.03
C SER A 378 -15.27 7.02 -3.24
N LEU A 379 -15.13 5.94 -2.45
CA LEU A 379 -16.08 4.81 -2.49
C LEU A 379 -17.47 5.24 -2.02
N VAL A 380 -17.55 5.95 -0.90
CA VAL A 380 -18.83 6.40 -0.32
C VAL A 380 -19.56 7.34 -1.28
N GLU A 381 -18.86 8.34 -1.82
CA GLU A 381 -19.41 9.28 -2.80
C GLU A 381 -19.89 8.59 -4.07
N TYR A 382 -19.13 7.61 -4.55
CA TYR A 382 -19.49 6.84 -5.73
C TYR A 382 -20.77 6.02 -5.51
N CYS A 383 -20.85 5.28 -4.40
CA CYS A 383 -22.04 4.50 -4.04
C CYS A 383 -23.29 5.39 -3.85
N ARG A 384 -23.15 6.58 -3.24
CA ARG A 384 -24.27 7.54 -3.11
C ARG A 384 -24.81 7.99 -4.46
N LYS A 385 -23.94 8.20 -5.46
CA LYS A 385 -24.34 8.61 -6.82
C LYS A 385 -24.98 7.48 -7.63
N MET A 386 -24.63 6.23 -7.34
CA MET A 386 -25.12 5.05 -8.07
C MET A 386 -26.61 4.74 -7.86
N GLY A 387 -27.23 5.23 -6.76
CA GLY A 387 -28.65 5.00 -6.47
C GLY A 387 -28.99 3.60 -5.93
N GLY A 388 -27.99 2.85 -5.43
CA GLY A 388 -28.18 1.58 -4.72
C GLY A 388 -28.49 1.76 -3.23
N ASP A 389 -28.96 0.70 -2.56
CA ASP A 389 -29.17 0.70 -1.11
C ASP A 389 -27.91 0.16 -0.40
N PHE A 390 -27.04 1.11 -0.03
CA PHE A 390 -25.78 0.86 0.64
C PHE A 390 -25.84 1.13 2.15
N GLU A 391 -27.03 1.29 2.74
CA GLU A 391 -27.16 1.62 4.17
C GLU A 391 -26.53 0.53 5.04
N TYR A 392 -26.85 -0.73 4.76
CA TYR A 392 -26.24 -1.87 5.46
C TYR A 392 -24.73 -1.99 5.18
N PHE A 393 -24.31 -1.68 3.95
CA PHE A 393 -22.92 -1.79 3.50
C PHE A 393 -22.00 -0.82 4.25
N PHE A 394 -22.45 0.42 4.47
CA PHE A 394 -21.71 1.45 5.19
C PHE A 394 -22.11 1.60 6.66
N ASN A 395 -22.86 0.65 7.22
CA ASN A 395 -23.22 0.65 8.63
C ASN A 395 -21.96 0.71 9.52
N GLU A 396 -22.03 1.43 10.64
CA GLU A 396 -20.90 1.61 11.58
C GLU A 396 -20.47 0.29 12.24
N ASN A 397 -21.40 -0.64 12.42
CA ASN A 397 -21.12 -1.99 12.95
C ASN A 397 -20.53 -2.92 11.87
N MET A 398 -20.55 -2.51 10.60
CA MET A 398 -19.96 -3.29 9.50
C MET A 398 -18.46 -3.00 9.40
N SER A 399 -17.65 -4.00 9.73
CA SER A 399 -16.20 -3.92 9.63
C SER A 399 -15.74 -3.89 8.16
N PHE A 400 -14.57 -3.29 7.89
CA PHE A 400 -14.01 -3.16 6.54
C PHE A 400 -13.91 -4.51 5.81
N ILE A 401 -13.37 -5.53 6.48
CA ILE A 401 -13.25 -6.87 5.92
C ILE A 401 -14.62 -7.50 5.64
N ASN A 402 -15.62 -7.27 6.49
CA ASN A 402 -16.96 -7.84 6.29
C ASN A 402 -17.71 -7.15 5.15
N ARG A 403 -17.42 -5.88 4.84
CA ARG A 403 -17.93 -5.24 3.60
C ARG A 403 -17.45 -5.98 2.36
N GLU A 404 -16.16 -6.31 2.33
CA GLU A 404 -15.57 -7.06 1.22
C GLU A 404 -16.14 -8.46 1.13
N ARG A 405 -16.25 -9.20 2.23
CA ARG A 405 -16.83 -10.54 2.22
C ARG A 405 -18.31 -10.55 1.83
N LEU A 406 -19.11 -9.61 2.35
CA LEU A 406 -20.51 -9.43 1.95
C LEU A 406 -20.61 -9.19 0.45
N LEU A 407 -19.77 -8.32 -0.11
CA LEU A 407 -19.76 -8.07 -1.53
C LEU A 407 -19.30 -9.31 -2.31
N SER A 408 -18.21 -9.97 -1.89
CA SER A 408 -17.70 -11.21 -2.51
C SER A 408 -18.79 -12.26 -2.65
N ILE A 409 -19.52 -12.58 -1.57
CA ILE A 409 -20.59 -13.59 -1.63
C ILE A 409 -21.78 -13.10 -2.47
N THR A 410 -22.14 -11.81 -2.38
CA THR A 410 -23.27 -11.23 -3.12
C THR A 410 -23.03 -11.24 -4.63
N VAL A 411 -21.79 -11.06 -5.10
CA VAL A 411 -21.45 -11.03 -6.53
C VAL A 411 -20.85 -12.33 -7.05
N GLY A 412 -20.68 -13.34 -6.19
CA GLY A 412 -20.16 -14.67 -6.54
C GLY A 412 -18.64 -14.75 -6.69
N GLU A 413 -17.91 -13.79 -6.13
CA GLU A 413 -16.45 -13.70 -6.19
C GLU A 413 -15.80 -14.40 -4.98
N ILE A 414 -16.10 -15.69 -4.83
CA ILE A 414 -15.54 -16.54 -3.76
C ILE A 414 -14.88 -17.77 -4.36
N SER A 415 -13.84 -18.31 -3.72
CA SER A 415 -13.29 -19.61 -4.12
C SER A 415 -12.76 -20.43 -2.94
N GLY A 416 -13.17 -21.70 -2.91
CA GLY A 416 -12.72 -22.68 -1.93
C GLY A 416 -13.33 -22.47 -0.53
N LYS A 417 -13.19 -23.50 0.33
CA LYS A 417 -13.76 -23.53 1.69
C LYS A 417 -13.23 -22.45 2.65
N GLU A 418 -12.06 -21.88 2.36
CA GLU A 418 -11.38 -20.90 3.22
C GLU A 418 -11.55 -19.47 2.69
N TRP A 419 -12.46 -19.22 1.74
CA TRP A 419 -12.65 -17.92 1.06
C TRP A 419 -12.86 -16.72 2.00
N VAL A 420 -13.31 -16.97 3.23
CA VAL A 420 -13.48 -15.96 4.28
C VAL A 420 -12.13 -15.42 4.76
N SER A 421 -11.07 -16.22 4.72
CA SER A 421 -9.72 -15.81 5.11
C SER A 421 -9.15 -14.77 4.12
N PRO A 422 -8.52 -13.68 4.59
CA PRO A 422 -7.95 -12.65 3.70
C PRO A 422 -6.99 -13.19 2.65
N ASP A 423 -6.16 -14.19 2.97
CA ASP A 423 -5.22 -14.75 2.00
C ASP A 423 -5.88 -15.63 0.92
N LYS A 424 -7.15 -16.01 1.11
CA LYS A 424 -7.91 -16.83 0.15
C LYS A 424 -8.98 -16.05 -0.60
N ASN A 425 -9.49 -14.97 0.00
CA ASN A 425 -10.53 -14.13 -0.58
C ASN A 425 -10.08 -13.50 -1.92
N GLU A 426 -10.96 -13.50 -2.93
CA GLU A 426 -10.63 -12.99 -4.27
C GLU A 426 -10.27 -11.51 -4.30
N PHE A 427 -10.89 -10.68 -3.46
CA PHE A 427 -10.66 -9.23 -3.45
C PHE A 427 -9.29 -8.86 -2.88
N PHE A 428 -8.71 -9.75 -2.08
CA PHE A 428 -7.39 -9.57 -1.50
C PHE A 428 -6.26 -10.03 -2.42
N LYS A 429 -6.57 -10.69 -3.55
CA LYS A 429 -5.54 -11.16 -4.47
C LYS A 429 -4.99 -10.01 -5.29
N ILE A 430 -3.67 -10.04 -5.47
CA ILE A 430 -2.93 -9.15 -6.34
C ILE A 430 -2.01 -9.98 -7.24
N SER A 431 -1.93 -9.59 -8.51
CA SER A 431 -1.08 -10.21 -9.53
C SER A 431 0.27 -9.49 -9.65
N ASP A 432 1.13 -9.95 -10.55
CA ASP A 432 2.43 -9.30 -10.83
C ASP A 432 2.27 -7.90 -11.44
N ASP A 433 1.06 -7.53 -11.89
CA ASP A 433 0.70 -6.17 -12.25
C ASP A 433 0.70 -5.21 -11.04
N GLU A 434 0.59 -5.75 -9.82
CA GLU A 434 0.43 -5.02 -8.56
C GLU A 434 -0.88 -4.21 -8.52
N TYR A 435 -1.95 -4.74 -9.14
CA TYR A 435 -3.26 -4.11 -9.21
C TYR A 435 -4.16 -4.61 -8.08
N SER A 436 -4.49 -3.74 -7.13
CA SER A 436 -5.25 -4.14 -5.94
C SER A 436 -6.73 -4.21 -6.24
N ARG A 437 -7.32 -5.37 -6.00
CA ARG A 437 -8.77 -5.62 -6.20
C ARG A 437 -9.61 -5.30 -4.96
N ARG A 438 -8.98 -4.88 -3.87
CA ARG A 438 -9.63 -4.52 -2.60
C ARG A 438 -10.66 -3.41 -2.85
N ILE A 439 -11.86 -3.56 -2.30
CA ILE A 439 -12.95 -2.57 -2.45
C ILE A 439 -12.74 -1.41 -1.50
N ASN A 440 -12.23 -1.68 -0.30
CA ASN A 440 -11.88 -0.61 0.64
C ASN A 440 -10.74 0.27 0.09
N PHE A 441 -9.92 -0.26 -0.82
CA PHE A 441 -8.94 0.49 -1.60
C PHE A 441 -9.50 0.88 -2.98
N PHE A 442 -10.43 1.82 -3.02
CA PHE A 442 -11.10 2.26 -4.25
C PHE A 442 -10.28 3.26 -5.10
N GLN A 443 -9.02 3.52 -4.72
CA GLN A 443 -8.16 4.52 -5.35
C GLN A 443 -7.36 4.00 -6.55
N ASP A 444 -7.19 2.67 -6.69
CA ASP A 444 -6.47 2.07 -7.82
C ASP A 444 -7.20 2.29 -9.16
N PRO A 445 -6.64 3.05 -10.10
CA PRO A 445 -7.30 3.35 -11.37
C PRO A 445 -7.46 2.11 -12.27
N ASP A 446 -6.52 1.17 -12.22
CA ASP A 446 -6.47 0.02 -13.15
C ASP A 446 -7.49 -1.08 -12.82
N THR A 447 -8.08 -1.03 -11.63
CA THR A 447 -9.14 -1.96 -11.20
C THR A 447 -10.49 -1.29 -11.00
N LYS A 448 -10.60 0.01 -11.32
CA LYS A 448 -11.79 0.81 -11.02
C LYS A 448 -13.04 0.28 -11.70
N ASP A 449 -12.97 -0.04 -12.99
CA ASP A 449 -14.12 -0.54 -13.76
C ASP A 449 -14.61 -1.90 -13.25
N LEU A 450 -13.68 -2.77 -12.85
CA LEU A 450 -14.00 -4.07 -12.24
C LEU A 450 -14.78 -3.87 -10.92
N LYS A 451 -14.28 -3.00 -10.04
CA LYS A 451 -14.92 -2.68 -8.75
C LYS A 451 -16.29 -2.03 -8.95
N ILE A 452 -16.42 -1.13 -9.93
CA ILE A 452 -17.68 -0.53 -10.34
C ILE A 452 -18.68 -1.61 -10.79
N GLY A 453 -18.24 -2.60 -11.57
CA GLY A 453 -19.05 -3.74 -11.97
C GLY A 453 -19.62 -4.50 -10.77
N TRP A 454 -18.82 -4.78 -9.74
CA TRP A 454 -19.28 -5.43 -8.53
C TRP A 454 -20.25 -4.55 -7.73
N LEU A 455 -19.97 -3.26 -7.58
CA LEU A 455 -20.86 -2.32 -6.88
C LEU A 455 -22.22 -2.17 -7.60
N ASN A 456 -22.24 -2.16 -8.94
CA ASN A 456 -23.48 -2.15 -9.71
C ASN A 456 -24.31 -3.42 -9.49
N LYS A 457 -23.66 -4.58 -9.40
CA LYS A 457 -24.33 -5.83 -9.04
C LYS A 457 -24.93 -5.74 -7.64
N TYR A 458 -24.17 -5.25 -6.66
CA TYR A 458 -24.69 -5.06 -5.30
C TYR A 458 -25.84 -4.04 -5.24
N ALA A 459 -25.75 -2.93 -5.97
CA ALA A 459 -26.82 -1.93 -6.05
C ALA A 459 -28.10 -2.56 -6.61
N THR A 460 -28.00 -3.28 -7.73
CA THR A 460 -29.14 -4.01 -8.32
C THR A 460 -29.72 -5.05 -7.35
N PHE A 461 -28.86 -5.79 -6.66
CA PHE A 461 -29.26 -6.75 -5.65
C PHE A 461 -30.06 -6.10 -4.51
N SER A 462 -29.54 -5.01 -3.97
CA SER A 462 -30.08 -4.34 -2.78
C SER A 462 -31.36 -3.54 -3.05
N THR A 463 -31.55 -2.98 -4.24
CA THR A 463 -32.73 -2.15 -4.56
C THR A 463 -33.81 -2.88 -5.35
N SER A 464 -33.42 -3.82 -6.21
CA SER A 464 -34.35 -4.47 -7.13
C SER A 464 -34.62 -5.91 -6.73
N LEU A 465 -33.58 -6.72 -6.49
CA LEU A 465 -33.78 -8.15 -6.26
C LEU A 465 -34.44 -8.45 -4.92
N ILE A 466 -33.87 -7.98 -3.82
CA ILE A 466 -34.38 -8.33 -2.48
C ILE A 466 -35.70 -7.63 -2.14
N LYS A 467 -36.03 -6.53 -2.81
CA LYS A 467 -37.25 -5.75 -2.58
C LYS A 467 -38.41 -6.19 -3.48
N ASN A 468 -38.16 -7.00 -4.51
CA ASN A 468 -39.19 -7.44 -5.44
C ASN A 468 -39.71 -8.84 -5.05
N VAL A 469 -40.89 -8.85 -4.44
CA VAL A 469 -41.57 -10.07 -3.98
C VAL A 469 -41.91 -11.03 -5.13
N ASP A 470 -42.13 -10.52 -6.34
CA ASP A 470 -42.48 -11.33 -7.51
C ASP A 470 -41.29 -12.11 -8.06
N TRP A 471 -40.08 -11.70 -7.69
CA TRP A 471 -38.83 -12.34 -8.13
C TRP A 471 -38.35 -13.41 -7.13
N MET A 472 -38.96 -13.54 -5.95
CA MET A 472 -38.55 -14.57 -5.00
C MET A 472 -39.18 -15.93 -5.35
N PRO A 473 -38.40 -17.04 -5.40
CA PRO A 473 -38.95 -18.37 -5.61
C PRO A 473 -40.01 -18.73 -4.56
N ARG A 474 -41.17 -19.21 -5.00
CA ARG A 474 -42.27 -19.66 -4.12
C ARG A 474 -42.13 -21.10 -3.62
N ASN A 475 -40.93 -21.66 -3.71
CA ASN A 475 -40.68 -22.99 -3.17
C ASN A 475 -40.61 -22.91 -1.62
N GLY A 476 -40.85 -24.03 -0.95
CA GLY A 476 -40.89 -24.07 0.53
C GLY A 476 -39.59 -23.62 1.20
N PHE A 477 -38.47 -23.56 0.46
CA PHE A 477 -37.16 -23.19 0.98
C PHE A 477 -36.89 -21.68 0.98
N PHE A 478 -37.68 -20.84 0.31
CA PHE A 478 -37.47 -19.38 0.30
C PHE A 478 -38.74 -18.58 0.64
N GLN A 479 -39.81 -19.26 1.06
CA GLN A 479 -41.10 -18.64 1.37
C GLN A 479 -41.01 -17.53 2.43
N ASP A 480 -40.08 -17.64 3.38
CA ASP A 480 -39.80 -16.65 4.42
C ASP A 480 -39.19 -15.34 3.90
N LEU A 481 -38.62 -15.34 2.68
CA LEU A 481 -38.03 -14.16 2.04
C LEU A 481 -39.05 -13.31 1.27
N ILE A 482 -40.24 -13.84 0.96
CA ILE A 482 -41.24 -13.15 0.13
C ILE A 482 -41.85 -11.94 0.85
N SER A 483 -41.96 -12.00 2.17
CA SER A 483 -42.62 -10.95 2.97
C SER A 483 -41.67 -9.89 3.51
N ASP A 484 -40.45 -10.28 3.89
CA ASP A 484 -39.44 -9.39 4.45
C ASP A 484 -38.05 -10.02 4.25
N CYS A 485 -37.35 -9.62 3.18
CA CYS A 485 -35.98 -10.02 2.89
C CYS A 485 -35.03 -8.87 3.20
N LYS A 486 -34.14 -9.07 4.17
CA LYS A 486 -33.19 -8.05 4.62
C LYS A 486 -31.77 -8.52 4.42
N ILE A 487 -30.90 -7.61 3.98
CA ILE A 487 -29.46 -7.85 3.96
C ILE A 487 -28.98 -8.01 5.40
N HIS A 488 -28.28 -9.11 5.66
CA HIS A 488 -27.66 -9.37 6.95
C HIS A 488 -26.42 -10.23 6.76
N TYR A 489 -25.31 -9.79 7.34
CA TYR A 489 -24.02 -10.45 7.26
C TYR A 489 -23.27 -10.28 8.58
N SER A 490 -23.06 -11.39 9.29
CA SER A 490 -22.42 -11.37 10.60
C SER A 490 -21.68 -12.67 10.89
N SER A 491 -20.67 -12.59 11.74
CA SER A 491 -19.98 -13.75 12.30
C SER A 491 -20.90 -14.53 13.25
N PRO A 492 -20.85 -15.88 13.30
CA PRO A 492 -19.97 -16.77 12.53
C PRO A 492 -20.54 -17.20 11.16
N ASN A 493 -21.74 -16.73 10.80
CA ASN A 493 -22.49 -17.19 9.65
C ASN A 493 -22.11 -16.45 8.35
N TYR A 494 -20.84 -16.55 7.97
CA TYR A 494 -20.30 -15.88 6.78
C TYR A 494 -20.85 -16.40 5.44
N ASN A 495 -21.61 -17.50 5.47
CA ASN A 495 -22.17 -18.16 4.28
C ASN A 495 -23.44 -17.48 3.77
N TYR A 496 -24.00 -16.53 4.51
CA TYR A 496 -25.33 -15.99 4.22
C TYR A 496 -25.28 -14.46 4.19
N ASN A 497 -26.01 -13.86 3.25
CA ASN A 497 -26.05 -12.40 3.07
C ASN A 497 -27.45 -11.81 3.22
N VAL A 498 -28.47 -12.64 3.44
CA VAL A 498 -29.84 -12.19 3.74
C VAL A 498 -30.49 -13.01 4.86
N VAL A 499 -31.52 -12.44 5.47
CA VAL A 499 -32.42 -13.10 6.43
C VAL A 499 -33.87 -12.81 6.08
N GLY A 500 -34.72 -13.83 6.25
CA GLY A 500 -36.18 -13.70 6.11
C GLY A 500 -36.88 -13.24 7.39
N VAL A 501 -38.21 -13.13 7.33
CA VAL A 501 -39.07 -12.69 8.45
C VAL A 501 -38.93 -13.53 9.72
N ASN A 502 -38.60 -14.82 9.57
CA ASN A 502 -38.41 -15.76 10.68
C ASN A 502 -36.95 -15.80 11.19
N GLY A 503 -36.08 -14.91 10.71
CA GLY A 503 -34.65 -14.90 11.02
C GLY A 503 -33.85 -16.03 10.36
N LEU A 504 -34.45 -16.80 9.44
CA LEU A 504 -33.78 -17.87 8.74
C LEU A 504 -32.81 -17.29 7.68
N PRO A 505 -31.53 -17.65 7.70
CA PRO A 505 -30.55 -17.09 6.79
C PRO A 505 -30.64 -17.70 5.38
N ALA A 506 -30.29 -16.93 4.36
CA ALA A 506 -30.13 -17.41 2.99
C ALA A 506 -28.97 -16.71 2.28
N CYS A 507 -28.46 -17.36 1.24
CA CYS A 507 -27.42 -16.84 0.37
C CYS A 507 -28.03 -16.55 -0.99
N ILE A 508 -28.09 -15.27 -1.35
CA ILE A 508 -28.53 -14.84 -2.68
C ILE A 508 -27.34 -14.23 -3.40
N VAL A 509 -26.97 -14.81 -4.54
CA VAL A 509 -25.88 -14.34 -5.39
C VAL A 509 -26.48 -13.71 -6.65
N TYR A 510 -26.05 -12.50 -7.00
CA TYR A 510 -26.41 -11.88 -8.28
C TYR A 510 -25.24 -11.97 -9.26
N ALA A 511 -25.36 -12.86 -10.23
CA ALA A 511 -24.32 -13.09 -11.24
C ALA A 511 -24.28 -11.98 -12.31
N GLY A 512 -25.36 -11.20 -12.46
CA GLY A 512 -25.53 -10.21 -13.52
C GLY A 512 -26.05 -10.83 -14.83
N VAL A 513 -25.68 -10.24 -15.96
CA VAL A 513 -25.98 -10.80 -17.29
C VAL A 513 -24.93 -11.87 -17.61
N THR A 514 -25.35 -13.13 -17.76
CA THR A 514 -24.43 -14.24 -18.01
C THR A 514 -25.15 -15.45 -18.64
N ASP A 515 -24.36 -16.42 -19.11
CA ASP A 515 -24.85 -17.67 -19.67
C ASP A 515 -25.18 -18.70 -18.57
N PRO A 516 -26.17 -19.59 -18.77
CA PRO A 516 -26.56 -20.60 -17.77
C PRO A 516 -25.41 -21.55 -17.40
N SER A 517 -24.51 -21.86 -18.33
CA SER A 517 -23.33 -22.70 -18.03
C SER A 517 -22.43 -22.08 -16.96
N LYS A 518 -22.19 -20.76 -17.03
CA LYS A 518 -21.42 -20.02 -16.02
C LYS A 518 -22.15 -19.95 -14.67
N VAL A 519 -23.49 -19.95 -14.69
CA VAL A 519 -24.31 -20.01 -13.47
C VAL A 519 -24.13 -21.36 -12.78
N GLU A 520 -24.09 -22.46 -13.53
CA GLU A 520 -23.87 -23.80 -12.97
C GLU A 520 -22.44 -23.98 -12.45
N GLU A 521 -21.44 -23.40 -13.13
CA GLU A 521 -20.06 -23.33 -12.61
C GLU A 521 -20.00 -22.55 -11.30
N LEU A 522 -20.66 -21.40 -11.22
CA LEU A 522 -20.76 -20.60 -10.00
C LEU A 522 -21.49 -21.37 -8.90
N ARG A 523 -22.61 -22.05 -9.20
CA ARG A 523 -23.31 -22.92 -8.25
C ARG A 523 -22.37 -23.96 -7.67
N ALA A 524 -21.64 -24.68 -8.52
CA ALA A 524 -20.70 -25.69 -8.09
C ALA A 524 -19.59 -25.10 -7.20
N LEU A 525 -19.13 -23.89 -7.50
CA LEU A 525 -18.13 -23.17 -6.70
C LEU A 525 -18.69 -22.76 -5.32
N MET A 526 -19.91 -22.21 -5.27
CA MET A 526 -20.59 -21.84 -4.03
C MET A 526 -20.78 -23.06 -3.13
N LEU A 527 -21.33 -24.16 -3.67
CA LEU A 527 -21.54 -25.40 -2.91
C LEU A 527 -20.22 -25.99 -2.36
N LYS A 528 -19.14 -25.96 -3.15
CA LYS A 528 -17.80 -26.39 -2.70
C LYS A 528 -17.18 -25.49 -1.64
N SER A 529 -17.63 -24.24 -1.54
CA SER A 529 -17.12 -23.28 -0.57
C SER A 529 -17.76 -23.43 0.81
N HIS A 530 -18.81 -24.25 0.92
CA HIS A 530 -19.57 -24.50 2.16
C HIS A 530 -19.89 -25.98 2.38
N PRO A 531 -18.89 -26.89 2.34
CA PRO A 531 -19.13 -28.33 2.31
C PRO A 531 -19.74 -28.89 3.60
N ASP A 532 -19.57 -28.18 4.72
CA ASP A 532 -20.00 -28.64 6.05
C ASP A 532 -21.39 -28.12 6.46
N ASP A 533 -22.01 -27.26 5.63
CA ASP A 533 -23.33 -26.69 5.90
C ASP A 533 -24.40 -27.40 5.06
N ASN A 534 -25.05 -28.40 5.66
CA ASN A 534 -26.09 -29.19 5.00
C ASN A 534 -27.36 -28.37 4.66
N THR A 535 -27.52 -27.18 5.24
CA THR A 535 -28.67 -26.30 4.98
C THR A 535 -28.42 -25.34 3.83
N PHE A 536 -27.15 -24.96 3.62
CA PHE A 536 -26.71 -24.05 2.56
C PHE A 536 -27.18 -24.45 1.15
N PRO A 537 -27.07 -25.73 0.72
CA PRO A 537 -27.66 -26.22 -0.53
C PRO A 537 -29.10 -25.74 -0.80
N ASN A 538 -29.97 -25.85 0.21
CA ASN A 538 -31.38 -25.50 0.09
C ASN A 538 -31.64 -24.00 0.27
N ARG A 539 -30.63 -23.25 0.73
CA ARG A 539 -30.70 -21.82 1.02
C ARG A 539 -29.79 -20.99 0.12
N LEU A 540 -29.31 -21.56 -1.00
CA LEU A 540 -28.55 -20.89 -2.04
C LEU A 540 -29.45 -20.58 -3.25
N LEU A 541 -29.55 -19.29 -3.57
CA LEU A 541 -30.23 -18.77 -4.76
C LEU A 541 -29.22 -18.01 -5.63
N ILE A 542 -29.12 -18.37 -6.91
CA ILE A 542 -28.32 -17.61 -7.89
C ILE A 542 -29.27 -16.96 -8.89
N VAL A 543 -29.16 -15.64 -9.00
CA VAL A 543 -29.99 -14.77 -9.83
C VAL A 543 -29.16 -14.22 -10.98
N TYR A 544 -29.69 -14.29 -12.20
CA TYR A 544 -29.01 -13.80 -13.39
C TYR A 544 -29.98 -13.35 -14.48
N HIS A 545 -29.49 -12.59 -15.46
CA HIS A 545 -30.19 -12.28 -16.70
C HIS A 545 -29.55 -13.05 -17.86
N TYR A 546 -30.37 -13.70 -18.68
CA TYR A 546 -29.89 -14.48 -19.81
C TYR A 546 -29.53 -13.58 -21.01
N PHE A 547 -28.39 -13.85 -21.65
CA PHE A 547 -27.90 -13.09 -22.81
C PHE A 547 -28.82 -13.17 -24.03
N GLY A 548 -29.65 -14.23 -24.14
CA GLY A 548 -30.55 -14.46 -25.27
C GLY A 548 -31.88 -13.70 -25.27
N ASP A 549 -32.21 -12.95 -24.20
CA ASP A 549 -33.51 -12.28 -24.05
C ASP A 549 -33.53 -10.80 -24.51
N ARG A 550 -32.53 -10.34 -25.30
CA ARG A 550 -32.51 -8.99 -25.86
C ARG A 550 -32.52 -9.00 -27.39
N GLU A 551 -33.57 -8.41 -27.98
CA GLU A 551 -33.45 -7.81 -29.32
C GLU A 551 -32.43 -6.65 -29.24
N VAL A 552 -31.43 -6.68 -30.12
CA VAL A 552 -30.33 -5.72 -30.15
C VAL A 552 -30.78 -4.45 -30.86
N ASP A 553 -30.94 -3.32 -30.14
CA ASP A 553 -30.98 -1.99 -30.74
C ASP A 553 -29.56 -1.37 -30.68
N PRO A 554 -28.91 -1.06 -31.82
CA PRO A 554 -27.51 -0.65 -31.86
C PRO A 554 -27.36 0.86 -31.65
N LYS A 555 -27.45 1.37 -30.41
CA LYS A 555 -26.95 2.70 -30.03
C LYS A 555 -26.28 2.71 -28.63
N PRO A 556 -25.25 3.55 -28.41
CA PRO A 556 -24.40 3.53 -27.21
C PRO A 556 -25.15 4.02 -25.95
N PRO A 557 -24.71 3.62 -24.72
CA PRO A 557 -25.62 3.40 -23.61
C PRO A 557 -25.86 4.65 -22.76
N VAL A 558 -27.11 5.12 -22.77
CA VAL A 558 -27.78 5.60 -21.55
C VAL A 558 -28.75 4.49 -21.21
N PRO A 559 -28.62 3.77 -20.08
CA PRO A 559 -29.40 2.57 -19.87
C PRO A 559 -30.83 2.95 -19.43
N ASN A 560 -31.73 3.11 -20.40
CA ASN A 560 -33.14 2.94 -20.17
C ASN A 560 -33.41 1.43 -20.06
N PHE A 561 -33.35 0.91 -18.83
CA PHE A 561 -33.70 -0.47 -18.52
C PHE A 561 -35.22 -0.66 -18.61
N SER A 562 -35.68 -1.45 -19.57
CA SER A 562 -36.98 -2.14 -19.48
C SER A 562 -36.69 -3.58 -19.05
N PRO A 563 -37.07 -4.01 -17.83
CA PRO A 563 -36.61 -5.30 -17.29
C PRO A 563 -37.39 -6.47 -17.88
N THR A 564 -36.70 -7.38 -18.58
CA THR A 564 -37.12 -8.78 -18.64
C THR A 564 -36.95 -9.40 -17.25
N ALA A 565 -37.78 -10.37 -16.89
CA ALA A 565 -37.70 -11.02 -15.58
C ALA A 565 -36.36 -11.77 -15.43
N PRO A 566 -35.70 -11.73 -14.25
CA PRO A 566 -34.48 -12.49 -14.03
C PRO A 566 -34.76 -14.01 -14.02
N SER A 567 -33.76 -14.80 -14.35
CA SER A 567 -33.76 -16.25 -14.24
C SER A 567 -33.13 -16.70 -12.92
N PHE A 568 -33.61 -17.84 -12.40
CA PHE A 568 -33.12 -18.43 -11.15
C PHE A 568 -32.58 -19.83 -11.38
N SER A 569 -31.52 -20.16 -10.65
CA SER A 569 -31.06 -21.53 -10.49
C SER A 569 -31.22 -21.91 -9.00
N THR A 570 -31.75 -23.10 -8.70
CA THR A 570 -31.92 -23.67 -7.33
C THR A 570 -31.42 -25.13 -7.28
N ASN A 571 -31.33 -25.74 -6.10
CA ASN A 571 -30.74 -27.07 -5.92
C ASN A 571 -31.64 -28.27 -6.23
N ASN A 572 -32.89 -28.05 -6.60
CA ASN A 572 -33.73 -29.14 -7.09
C ASN A 572 -33.41 -29.36 -8.57
N ASN A 573 -33.41 -30.62 -9.03
CA ASN A 573 -33.16 -31.05 -10.42
C ASN A 573 -34.16 -30.48 -11.47
N ASP A 574 -34.87 -29.40 -11.15
CA ASP A 574 -35.75 -28.70 -12.06
C ASP A 574 -34.89 -27.79 -12.95
N ASN A 575 -35.04 -27.95 -14.27
CA ASN A 575 -34.46 -27.06 -15.28
C ASN A 575 -34.54 -25.58 -14.86
N PRO A 576 -33.57 -24.73 -15.25
CA PRO A 576 -33.58 -23.30 -14.93
C PRO A 576 -34.96 -22.73 -15.24
N THR A 577 -35.67 -22.33 -14.18
CA THR A 577 -37.05 -21.86 -14.32
C THR A 577 -36.97 -20.42 -14.80
N ALA A 578 -37.00 -20.23 -16.13
CA ALA A 578 -37.30 -18.93 -16.70
C ALA A 578 -38.67 -18.51 -16.15
N ILE A 579 -38.79 -17.31 -15.59
CA ILE A 579 -40.11 -16.73 -15.33
C ILE A 579 -40.73 -16.47 -16.71
N ASN A 580 -41.46 -17.45 -17.25
CA ASN A 580 -42.26 -17.27 -18.45
C ASN A 580 -43.32 -16.21 -18.13
N ARG A 581 -43.20 -15.04 -18.76
CA ARG A 581 -44.32 -14.11 -18.89
C ARG A 581 -45.44 -14.86 -19.61
N THR A 582 -46.56 -15.09 -18.93
CA THR A 582 -47.83 -15.24 -19.64
C THR A 582 -48.02 -13.97 -20.46
N LYS A 583 -48.09 -14.13 -21.79
CA LYS A 583 -48.53 -13.08 -22.71
C LYS A 583 -49.88 -12.56 -22.24
N GLU A 584 -49.99 -11.25 -22.03
CA GLU A 584 -51.22 -10.51 -22.30
C GLU A 584 -51.06 -9.80 -23.65
#